data_AF-A0A937W2N1-F1
#
_entry.id   AF-A0A937W2N1-F1
#
_cell.length_a   1.000
_cell.length_b   1.000
_cell.length_c   1.000
_cell.angle_alpha   90.00
_cell.angle_beta   90.00
_cell.angle_gamma   90.00
#
_symmetry.space_group_name_H-M   'P 1'
#
loop_
_entity.id
_entity.type
_entity.pdbx_description
1 polymer ?
#
loop_
_entity_poly.entity_id
_entity_poly.type
_entity_poly.pdbx_seq_one_letter_code
_entity_poly.pdbx_strand_id
1 'polypeptide(L)'
;MPQDIARLYQQCDPARPLAPGDARYIPCTGVRGEGDLMAQLTNALRWSDTPIQVLFAGHRGGGKSTELLRLHQALVHPPDGEPRYFVVYFEADAEDVDVNDVDMPDLLFAIIRQVGRVLREQVHEGLRPSWLNRFVDDLKRFLGSEVDFEKLQLDAKIAKITATIKSSPEARVAIRKALEPNVSNLLVAANDLLYEAVTRLRLKGYRDLVLIVDNLDRIVLRDLPDSPFNTHEHLFINRGAQLAQLCCHVVYTLPISLVFSPKATALVNVFGRRPDVLPMVKILQRDGHDDPVGLEAMRAMVRQRLVAAQAPEVAAFDTEDTLDYVCRMSGGHVRNLLILIRTTCTIAGALPLTRHYVEQAVRGLSNDFERALNRPEFFEVLRQIDQSHALPGSDSDQLLLYNLSVLEYLNGAAWYAVNPAVRVLEKLQPPKRSRARRTQ
;
A
#
# COMPACT_ATOMS: atom_id res chain seq x y z
N MET A 1 10.46 -13.80 31.05
CA MET A 1 11.74 -13.41 30.40
C MET A 1 11.91 -14.02 28.99
N PRO A 2 12.08 -15.35 28.75
CA PRO A 2 12.09 -15.90 27.38
C PRO A 2 10.73 -15.78 26.65
N GLN A 3 9.63 -15.81 27.40
CA GLN A 3 8.29 -15.61 26.83
C GLN A 3 8.03 -14.15 26.43
N ASP A 4 8.70 -13.18 27.05
CA ASP A 4 8.39 -11.75 26.85
C ASP A 4 8.98 -11.27 25.52
N ILE A 5 10.20 -11.68 25.19
CA ILE A 5 10.81 -11.41 23.88
C ILE A 5 10.04 -12.10 22.74
N ALA A 6 9.55 -13.32 22.95
CA ALA A 6 8.74 -14.03 21.96
C ALA A 6 7.40 -13.32 21.71
N ARG A 7 6.74 -12.80 22.76
CA ARG A 7 5.54 -11.97 22.62
C ARG A 7 5.84 -10.67 21.91
N LEU A 8 6.93 -9.97 22.26
CA LEU A 8 7.34 -8.74 21.55
C LEU A 8 7.55 -9.00 20.06
N TYR A 9 8.27 -10.08 19.73
CA TYR A 9 8.45 -10.52 18.34
C TYR A 9 7.12 -10.71 17.60
N GLN A 10 6.13 -11.34 18.24
CA GLN A 10 4.79 -11.54 17.68
C GLN A 10 4.01 -10.23 17.51
N GLN A 11 4.13 -9.30 18.46
CA GLN A 11 3.46 -7.99 18.41
C GLN A 11 4.05 -7.04 17.36
N CYS A 12 5.24 -7.36 16.84
CA CYS A 12 5.92 -6.62 15.79
C CYS A 12 5.74 -7.24 14.39
N ASP A 13 4.69 -8.03 14.13
CA ASP A 13 4.46 -8.61 12.80
C ASP A 13 4.14 -7.54 11.73
N PRO A 14 5.01 -7.28 10.73
CA PRO A 14 4.79 -6.24 9.74
C PRO A 14 3.89 -6.67 8.57
N ALA A 15 3.50 -7.95 8.51
CA ALA A 15 2.69 -8.49 7.43
C ALA A 15 1.20 -8.16 7.59
N ARG A 16 0.76 -7.83 8.81
CA ARG A 16 -0.65 -7.62 9.13
C ARG A 16 -0.92 -6.14 9.45
N PRO A 17 -1.86 -5.48 8.77
CA PRO A 17 -2.31 -4.16 9.19
C PRO A 17 -3.00 -4.24 10.56
N LEU A 18 -3.02 -3.12 11.30
CA LEU A 18 -3.78 -3.04 12.54
C LEU A 18 -5.27 -2.86 12.22
N ALA A 19 -6.11 -3.60 12.93
CA ALA A 19 -7.55 -3.45 12.84
C ALA A 19 -8.01 -2.11 13.45
N PRO A 20 -9.16 -1.57 13.05
CA PRO A 20 -9.70 -0.38 13.68
C PRO A 20 -9.97 -0.63 15.18
N GLY A 21 -9.59 0.32 16.04
CA GLY A 21 -9.68 0.18 17.50
C GLY A 21 -8.52 -0.57 18.17
N ASP A 22 -7.55 -1.09 17.41
CA ASP A 22 -6.36 -1.74 17.98
C ASP A 22 -5.52 -0.74 18.81
N ALA A 23 -5.26 -1.08 20.07
CA ALA A 23 -4.52 -0.23 21.01
C ALA A 23 -3.07 0.05 20.58
N ARG A 24 -2.52 -0.75 19.65
CA ARG A 24 -1.18 -0.54 19.09
C ARG A 24 -1.10 0.59 18.06
N TYR A 25 -2.24 1.12 17.63
CA TYR A 25 -2.30 2.22 16.69
C TYR A 25 -1.87 3.52 17.36
N ILE A 26 -0.91 4.22 16.73
CA ILE A 26 -0.50 5.56 17.10
C ILE A 26 -0.91 6.50 15.96
N PRO A 27 -1.77 7.51 16.20
CA PRO A 27 -2.08 8.52 15.20
C PRO A 27 -0.82 9.29 14.81
N CYS A 28 -0.46 9.27 13.52
CA CYS A 28 0.71 9.96 13.00
C CYS A 28 0.39 11.23 12.21
N THR A 29 -0.86 11.70 12.24
CA THR A 29 -1.32 12.85 11.47
C THR A 29 -0.44 14.08 11.65
N GLY A 30 -0.07 14.41 12.90
CA GLY A 30 0.78 15.57 13.21
C GLY A 30 2.27 15.43 12.83
N VAL A 31 2.69 14.24 12.36
CA VAL A 31 4.08 13.92 12.02
C VAL A 31 4.20 13.35 10.60
N ARG A 32 3.16 13.49 9.78
CA ARG A 32 3.12 13.06 8.37
C ARG A 32 2.71 14.20 7.46
N GLY A 33 3.34 15.37 7.65
CA GLY A 33 3.03 16.58 6.91
C GLY A 33 1.91 17.40 7.54
N GLU A 34 1.31 18.27 6.72
CA GLU A 34 0.28 19.21 7.16
C GLU A 34 -1.12 18.67 6.88
N GLY A 35 -1.97 18.69 7.90
CA GLY A 35 -3.39 18.33 7.81
C GLY A 35 -3.68 16.85 8.03
N ASP A 36 -4.98 16.54 8.12
CA ASP A 36 -5.48 15.19 8.29
C ASP A 36 -5.92 14.62 6.95
N LEU A 37 -5.01 13.90 6.28
CA LEU A 37 -5.25 13.26 4.98
C LEU A 37 -6.48 12.35 5.01
N MET A 38 -6.68 11.61 6.10
CA MET A 38 -7.80 10.67 6.20
C MET A 38 -9.12 11.40 6.43
N ALA A 39 -9.13 12.48 7.20
CA ALA A 39 -10.30 13.35 7.31
C ALA A 39 -10.61 14.05 5.99
N GLN A 40 -9.60 14.54 5.25
CA GLN A 40 -9.78 15.15 3.93
C GLN A 40 -10.36 14.16 2.92
N LEU A 41 -9.85 12.93 2.89
CA LEU A 41 -10.39 11.86 2.05
C LEU A 41 -11.83 11.50 2.45
N THR A 42 -12.11 11.37 3.75
CA THR A 42 -13.46 11.12 4.27
C THR A 42 -14.43 12.22 3.82
N ASN A 43 -14.02 13.49 3.93
CA ASN A 43 -14.80 14.63 3.50
C ASN A 43 -15.03 14.65 1.98
N ALA A 44 -14.00 14.33 1.18
CA ALA A 44 -14.15 14.24 -0.27
C ALA A 44 -15.21 13.21 -0.69
N LEU A 45 -15.18 12.02 -0.09
CA LEU A 45 -16.18 10.97 -0.30
C LEU A 45 -17.58 11.41 0.16
N ARG A 46 -17.66 12.17 1.26
CA ARG A 46 -18.93 12.67 1.81
C ARG A 46 -19.52 13.86 1.08
N TRP A 47 -18.72 14.71 0.46
CA TRP A 47 -19.21 15.92 -0.18
C TRP A 47 -19.42 15.76 -1.68
N SER A 48 -18.95 14.67 -2.26
CA SER A 48 -19.15 14.37 -3.67
C SER A 48 -20.53 13.76 -3.91
N ASP A 49 -21.34 14.40 -4.74
CA ASP A 49 -22.66 13.90 -5.17
C ASP A 49 -22.56 12.90 -6.33
N THR A 50 -21.41 12.86 -7.00
CA THR A 50 -21.08 11.89 -8.03
C THR A 50 -19.96 10.96 -7.55
N PRO A 51 -19.89 9.72 -8.07
CA PRO A 51 -18.75 8.83 -7.87
C PRO A 51 -17.40 9.54 -8.09
N ILE A 52 -16.46 9.31 -7.17
CA ILE A 52 -15.08 9.82 -7.28
C ILE A 52 -14.09 8.67 -7.13
N GLN A 53 -13.05 8.72 -7.95
CA GLN A 53 -12.01 7.70 -7.99
C GLN A 53 -10.73 8.29 -7.38
N VAL A 54 -10.43 7.86 -6.17
CA VAL A 54 -9.29 8.32 -5.39
C VAL A 54 -8.12 7.39 -5.60
N LEU A 55 -6.96 7.96 -5.91
CA LEU A 55 -5.68 7.26 -5.89
C LEU A 55 -4.99 7.53 -4.55
N PHE A 56 -4.79 6.49 -3.74
CA PHE A 56 -4.16 6.59 -2.43
C PHE A 56 -2.76 5.97 -2.46
N ALA A 57 -1.74 6.81 -2.40
CA ALA A 57 -0.34 6.43 -2.60
C ALA A 57 0.47 6.51 -1.30
N GLY A 58 1.74 6.12 -1.38
CA GLY A 58 2.70 6.17 -0.27
C GLY A 58 3.58 4.93 -0.25
N HIS A 59 4.65 4.96 0.54
CA HIS A 59 5.62 3.86 0.56
C HIS A 59 4.98 2.52 0.98
N ARG A 60 5.39 1.42 0.33
CA ARG A 60 4.88 0.08 0.63
C ARG A 60 5.35 -0.33 2.02
N GLY A 61 4.39 -0.50 2.95
CA GLY A 61 4.70 -0.74 4.38
C GLY A 61 4.70 0.51 5.25
N GLY A 62 4.34 1.67 4.68
CA GLY A 62 4.16 2.93 5.42
C GLY A 62 2.88 3.02 6.24
N GLY A 63 2.01 2.00 6.22
CA GLY A 63 0.76 1.96 7.03
C GLY A 63 -0.54 2.22 6.27
N LYS A 64 -0.52 2.32 4.93
CA LYS A 64 -1.70 2.59 4.10
C LYS A 64 -2.92 1.72 4.43
N SER A 65 -2.75 0.40 4.45
CA SER A 65 -3.85 -0.53 4.75
C SER A 65 -4.45 -0.32 6.14
N THR A 66 -3.63 0.07 7.14
CA THR A 66 -4.15 0.43 8.48
C THR A 66 -5.01 1.70 8.42
N GLU A 67 -4.59 2.72 7.69
CA GLU A 67 -5.37 3.95 7.50
C GLU A 67 -6.66 3.68 6.68
N LEU A 68 -6.60 2.84 5.66
CA LEU A 68 -7.77 2.45 4.86
C LEU A 68 -8.81 1.65 5.66
N LEU A 69 -8.39 0.78 6.58
CA LEU A 69 -9.31 0.10 7.50
C LEU A 69 -9.99 1.08 8.46
N ARG A 70 -9.28 2.13 8.90
CA ARG A 70 -9.86 3.19 9.72
C ARG A 70 -10.84 4.05 8.92
N LEU A 71 -10.53 4.37 7.66
CA LEU A 71 -11.46 5.03 6.73
C LEU A 71 -12.74 4.20 6.55
N HIS A 72 -12.59 2.90 6.33
CA HIS A 72 -13.72 1.97 6.29
C HIS A 72 -14.59 2.11 7.55
N GLN A 73 -14.00 2.05 8.75
CA GLN A 73 -14.75 2.21 10.00
C GLN A 73 -15.47 3.57 10.09
N ALA A 74 -14.79 4.67 9.73
CA ALA A 74 -15.35 6.03 9.79
C ALA A 74 -16.52 6.26 8.81
N LEU A 75 -16.53 5.56 7.69
CA LEU A 75 -17.60 5.61 6.69
C LEU A 75 -18.81 4.73 7.07
N VAL A 76 -18.56 3.58 7.69
CA VAL A 76 -19.61 2.64 8.14
C VAL A 76 -20.27 3.13 9.44
N HIS A 77 -19.49 3.70 10.36
CA HIS A 77 -19.93 4.20 11.65
C HIS A 77 -19.60 5.69 11.79
N PRO A 78 -20.25 6.56 11.01
CA PRO A 78 -19.99 7.99 11.10
C PRO A 78 -20.57 8.59 12.39
N PRO A 79 -20.07 9.76 12.83
CA PRO A 79 -20.71 10.60 13.84
C PRO A 79 -22.21 10.83 13.62
N ASP A 80 -22.93 11.13 14.70
CA ASP A 80 -24.36 11.43 14.64
C ASP A 80 -24.66 12.60 13.69
N GLY A 81 -25.71 12.44 12.88
CA GLY A 81 -26.13 13.42 11.88
C GLY A 81 -25.42 13.31 10.53
N GLU A 82 -24.37 12.47 10.42
CA GLU A 82 -23.71 12.19 9.15
C GLU A 82 -24.23 10.90 8.50
N PRO A 83 -24.28 10.85 7.16
CA PRO A 83 -24.80 9.68 6.46
C PRO A 83 -23.83 8.50 6.54
N ARG A 84 -24.36 7.30 6.80
CA ARG A 84 -23.60 6.04 6.71
C ARG A 84 -23.41 5.59 5.26
N TYR A 85 -22.25 5.04 4.97
CA TYR A 85 -21.93 4.42 3.69
C TYR A 85 -21.85 2.90 3.83
N PHE A 86 -22.14 2.20 2.74
CA PHE A 86 -21.81 0.79 2.64
C PHE A 86 -20.42 0.68 2.03
N VAL A 87 -19.49 0.02 2.72
CA VAL A 87 -18.10 -0.05 2.28
C VAL A 87 -17.73 -1.49 1.96
N VAL A 88 -17.21 -1.72 0.77
CA VAL A 88 -16.63 -3.01 0.36
C VAL A 88 -15.11 -2.84 0.32
N TYR A 89 -14.44 -3.34 1.36
CA TYR A 89 -12.98 -3.41 1.41
C TYR A 89 -12.50 -4.80 0.95
N PHE A 90 -11.51 -4.83 0.07
CA PHE A 90 -10.79 -6.06 -0.24
C PHE A 90 -9.34 -5.81 -0.65
N GLU A 91 -8.49 -6.78 -0.35
CA GLU A 91 -7.10 -6.84 -0.80
C GLU A 91 -7.05 -7.49 -2.19
N ALA A 92 -6.59 -6.78 -3.20
CA ALA A 92 -6.60 -7.28 -4.59
C ALA A 92 -5.79 -8.59 -4.74
N ASP A 93 -4.66 -8.70 -4.04
CA ASP A 93 -3.72 -9.81 -4.13
C ASP A 93 -4.08 -11.04 -3.27
N ALA A 94 -5.12 -10.97 -2.43
CA ALA A 94 -5.49 -12.06 -1.54
C ALA A 94 -6.06 -13.26 -2.32
N GLU A 95 -7.15 -13.03 -3.05
CA GLU A 95 -7.89 -14.10 -3.74
C GLU A 95 -8.03 -13.87 -5.23
N ASP A 96 -8.13 -12.62 -5.69
CA ASP A 96 -8.74 -12.32 -6.98
C ASP A 96 -7.76 -11.95 -8.09
N VAL A 97 -6.63 -11.34 -7.74
CA VAL A 97 -5.71 -10.74 -8.71
C VAL A 97 -4.27 -11.25 -8.52
N ASP A 98 -3.60 -11.61 -9.61
CA ASP A 98 -2.18 -11.97 -9.62
C ASP A 98 -1.32 -10.72 -9.84
N VAL A 99 -0.70 -10.21 -8.77
CA VAL A 99 0.11 -8.97 -8.78
C VAL A 99 1.29 -8.97 -9.75
N ASN A 100 1.71 -10.13 -10.25
CA ASN A 100 2.79 -10.19 -11.25
C ASN A 100 2.27 -9.85 -12.66
N ASP A 101 0.97 -9.94 -12.88
CA ASP A 101 0.33 -9.91 -14.19
C ASP A 101 -1.12 -9.46 -14.04
N VAL A 102 -1.32 -8.19 -13.65
CA VAL A 102 -2.65 -7.57 -13.49
C VAL A 102 -3.06 -6.82 -14.76
N ASP A 103 -4.29 -7.03 -15.23
CA ASP A 103 -4.93 -6.15 -16.21
C ASP A 103 -6.38 -5.83 -15.78
N MET A 104 -7.04 -4.94 -16.51
CA MET A 104 -8.38 -4.43 -16.22
C MET A 104 -9.45 -5.53 -16.08
N PRO A 105 -9.49 -6.58 -16.93
CA PRO A 105 -10.48 -7.64 -16.76
C PRO A 105 -10.40 -8.36 -15.40
N ASP A 106 -9.18 -8.63 -14.93
CA ASP A 106 -8.96 -9.33 -13.65
C ASP A 106 -9.49 -8.49 -12.48
N LEU A 107 -9.20 -7.19 -12.49
CA LEU A 107 -9.68 -6.27 -11.47
C LEU A 107 -11.21 -6.09 -11.53
N LEU A 108 -11.81 -6.00 -12.71
CA LEU A 108 -13.26 -5.94 -12.84
C LEU A 108 -13.92 -7.22 -12.29
N PHE A 109 -13.40 -8.41 -12.59
CA PHE A 109 -13.91 -9.64 -11.98
C PHE A 109 -13.80 -9.64 -10.46
N ALA A 110 -12.66 -9.18 -9.92
CA ALA A 110 -12.45 -9.04 -8.48
C ALA A 110 -13.54 -8.15 -7.85
N ILE A 111 -13.76 -6.97 -8.42
CA ILE A 111 -14.78 -6.03 -7.94
C ILE A 111 -16.17 -6.65 -7.98
N ILE A 112 -16.56 -7.23 -9.11
CA ILE A 112 -17.90 -7.81 -9.27
C ILE A 112 -18.10 -8.96 -8.26
N ARG A 113 -17.09 -9.82 -8.07
CA ARG A 113 -17.13 -10.90 -7.09
C ARG A 113 -17.28 -10.38 -5.67
N GLN A 114 -16.43 -9.44 -5.26
CA GLN A 114 -16.39 -8.95 -3.89
C GLN A 114 -17.66 -8.19 -3.53
N VAL A 115 -18.15 -7.32 -4.43
CA VAL A 115 -19.42 -6.62 -4.23
C VAL A 115 -20.58 -7.61 -4.13
N GLY A 116 -20.67 -8.58 -5.05
CA GLY A 116 -21.72 -9.61 -5.04
C GLY A 116 -21.69 -10.51 -3.79
N ARG A 117 -20.49 -10.88 -3.33
CA ARG A 117 -20.30 -11.66 -2.09
C ARG A 117 -20.76 -10.87 -0.87
N VAL A 118 -20.20 -9.68 -0.66
CA VAL A 118 -20.44 -8.85 0.53
C VAL A 118 -21.90 -8.41 0.65
N LEU A 119 -22.56 -8.03 -0.46
CA LEU A 119 -23.97 -7.66 -0.43
C LEU A 119 -24.89 -8.82 -0.06
N ARG A 120 -24.61 -10.04 -0.52
CA ARG A 120 -25.39 -11.21 -0.09
C ARG A 120 -25.14 -11.50 1.39
N GLU A 121 -23.89 -11.50 1.82
CA GLU A 121 -23.52 -11.90 3.18
C GLU A 121 -24.04 -10.90 4.21
N GLN A 122 -23.88 -9.60 3.97
CA GLN A 122 -24.19 -8.56 4.96
C GLN A 122 -25.58 -7.95 4.79
N VAL A 123 -26.13 -7.97 3.58
CA VAL A 123 -27.37 -7.27 3.23
C VAL A 123 -28.46 -8.22 2.74
N HIS A 124 -28.14 -9.52 2.60
CA HIS A 124 -29.02 -10.58 2.09
C HIS A 124 -29.63 -10.27 0.73
N GLU A 125 -28.92 -9.49 -0.09
CA GLU A 125 -29.34 -9.13 -1.44
C GLU A 125 -28.65 -10.02 -2.47
N GLY A 126 -29.46 -10.81 -3.19
CA GLY A 126 -29.00 -11.47 -4.41
C GLY A 126 -29.07 -10.49 -5.57
N LEU A 127 -27.92 -9.99 -6.02
CA LEU A 127 -27.81 -9.19 -7.23
C LEU A 127 -28.07 -10.07 -8.46
N ARG A 128 -28.94 -9.61 -9.36
CA ARG A 128 -29.24 -10.30 -10.62
C ARG A 128 -29.23 -9.37 -11.83
N PRO A 129 -28.13 -8.65 -12.09
CA PRO A 129 -28.03 -7.77 -13.24
C PRO A 129 -28.18 -8.59 -14.52
N SER A 130 -29.18 -8.22 -15.33
CA SER A 130 -29.59 -8.97 -16.52
C SER A 130 -28.48 -9.09 -17.55
N TRP A 131 -27.62 -8.07 -17.66
CA TRP A 131 -26.53 -8.00 -18.62
C TRP A 131 -25.32 -8.83 -18.17
N LEU A 132 -24.97 -8.79 -16.89
CA LEU A 132 -23.85 -9.57 -16.35
C LEU A 132 -24.14 -11.08 -16.36
N ASN A 133 -25.39 -11.51 -16.16
CA ASN A 133 -25.75 -12.93 -16.35
C ASN A 133 -25.50 -13.39 -17.79
N ARG A 134 -25.90 -12.59 -18.79
CA ARG A 134 -25.61 -12.88 -20.21
C ARG A 134 -24.11 -12.94 -20.48
N PHE A 135 -23.37 -11.97 -19.99
CA PHE A 135 -21.92 -11.90 -20.15
C PHE A 135 -21.21 -13.12 -19.55
N VAL A 136 -21.63 -13.56 -18.36
CA VAL A 136 -21.11 -14.78 -17.73
C VAL A 136 -21.45 -16.02 -18.58
N ASP A 137 -22.65 -16.10 -19.14
CA ASP A 137 -23.05 -17.21 -20.01
C ASP A 137 -22.26 -17.23 -21.33
N ASP A 138 -21.93 -16.07 -21.90
CA ASP A 138 -21.07 -15.97 -23.08
C ASP A 138 -19.64 -16.43 -22.77
N LEU A 139 -19.07 -16.04 -21.62
CA LEU A 139 -17.76 -16.52 -21.18
C LEU A 139 -17.71 -18.04 -20.98
N LYS A 140 -18.80 -18.67 -20.50
CA LYS A 140 -18.87 -20.15 -20.41
C LYS A 140 -18.72 -20.81 -21.77
N ARG A 141 -19.38 -20.26 -22.79
CA ARG A 141 -19.29 -20.79 -24.17
C ARG A 141 -17.87 -20.70 -24.70
N PHE A 142 -17.14 -19.63 -24.35
CA PHE A 142 -15.74 -19.47 -24.72
C PHE A 142 -14.79 -20.41 -23.97
N LEU A 143 -15.07 -20.70 -22.70
CA LEU A 143 -14.18 -21.50 -21.83
C LEU A 143 -14.28 -23.02 -22.02
N GLY A 144 -15.23 -23.50 -22.82
CA GLY A 144 -15.51 -24.93 -22.95
C GLY A 144 -16.36 -25.44 -21.79
N SER A 145 -17.48 -26.06 -22.13
CA SER A 145 -18.55 -26.44 -21.19
C SER A 145 -18.20 -27.72 -20.39
N GLU A 146 -17.51 -27.58 -19.26
CA GLU A 146 -17.51 -28.60 -18.19
C GLU A 146 -17.95 -28.05 -16.83
N VAL A 147 -18.23 -26.75 -16.72
CA VAL A 147 -18.61 -26.13 -15.46
C VAL A 147 -20.13 -25.94 -15.40
N ASP A 148 -20.81 -26.75 -14.60
CA ASP A 148 -22.23 -26.55 -14.32
C ASP A 148 -22.41 -25.31 -13.44
N PHE A 149 -22.93 -24.26 -14.06
CA PHE A 149 -23.15 -22.96 -13.46
C PHE A 149 -24.64 -22.68 -13.25
N GLU A 150 -25.56 -23.52 -13.75
CA GLU A 150 -26.99 -23.20 -13.79
C GLU A 150 -27.60 -23.03 -12.40
N LYS A 151 -27.04 -23.70 -11.38
CA LYS A 151 -27.51 -23.64 -9.98
C LYS A 151 -26.75 -22.63 -9.09
N LEU A 152 -25.73 -21.96 -9.60
CA LEU A 152 -24.88 -21.09 -8.78
C LEU A 152 -25.37 -19.64 -8.74
N GLN A 153 -25.21 -18.99 -7.59
CA GLN A 153 -25.37 -17.54 -7.46
C GLN A 153 -24.26 -16.81 -8.23
N LEU A 154 -24.49 -15.55 -8.58
CA LEU A 154 -23.64 -14.78 -9.51
C LEU A 154 -22.18 -14.67 -9.08
N ASP A 155 -21.90 -14.24 -7.86
CA ASP A 155 -20.57 -14.22 -7.26
C ASP A 155 -19.91 -15.60 -7.22
N ALA A 156 -20.66 -16.69 -7.04
CA ALA A 156 -20.12 -18.05 -7.04
C ALA A 156 -19.74 -18.47 -8.47
N LYS A 157 -20.52 -18.04 -9.48
CA LYS A 157 -20.13 -18.16 -10.89
C LYS A 157 -18.83 -17.40 -11.15
N ILE A 158 -18.74 -16.15 -10.69
CA ILE A 158 -17.55 -15.31 -10.89
C ILE A 158 -16.35 -15.86 -10.11
N ALA A 159 -16.53 -16.34 -8.89
CA ALA A 159 -15.49 -16.97 -8.09
C ALA A 159 -14.84 -18.15 -8.82
N LYS A 160 -15.65 -18.98 -9.49
CA LYS A 160 -15.13 -20.07 -10.33
C LYS A 160 -14.33 -19.52 -11.52
N ILE A 161 -14.84 -18.50 -12.22
CA ILE A 161 -14.12 -17.85 -13.34
C ILE A 161 -12.78 -17.28 -12.86
N THR A 162 -12.78 -16.49 -11.79
CA THR A 162 -11.57 -15.90 -11.19
C THR A 162 -10.59 -16.98 -10.73
N ALA A 163 -11.07 -18.07 -10.13
CA ALA A 163 -10.23 -19.21 -9.75
C ALA A 163 -9.57 -19.86 -10.98
N THR A 164 -10.31 -20.07 -12.07
CA THR A 164 -9.79 -20.59 -13.33
C THR A 164 -8.74 -19.65 -13.96
N ILE A 165 -9.00 -18.34 -13.98
CA ILE A 165 -8.04 -17.31 -14.44
C ILE A 165 -6.75 -17.35 -13.60
N LYS A 166 -6.88 -17.54 -12.29
CA LYS A 166 -5.75 -17.57 -11.37
C LYS A 166 -4.93 -18.85 -11.53
N SER A 167 -5.58 -20.00 -11.69
CA SER A 167 -4.92 -21.31 -11.70
C SER A 167 -4.36 -21.75 -13.06
N SER A 168 -4.81 -21.16 -14.18
CA SER A 168 -4.33 -21.50 -15.54
C SER A 168 -3.90 -20.26 -16.32
N PRO A 169 -2.60 -20.15 -16.66
CA PRO A 169 -2.11 -19.12 -17.57
C PRO A 169 -2.80 -19.15 -18.94
N GLU A 170 -3.10 -20.33 -19.48
CA GLU A 170 -3.76 -20.50 -20.78
C GLU A 170 -5.20 -19.98 -20.73
N ALA A 171 -5.95 -20.30 -19.67
CA ALA A 171 -7.31 -19.80 -19.48
C ALA A 171 -7.32 -18.29 -19.27
N ARG A 172 -6.35 -17.73 -18.53
CA ARG A 172 -6.18 -16.28 -18.39
C ARG A 172 -5.96 -15.61 -19.74
N VAL A 173 -5.03 -16.11 -20.54
CA VAL A 173 -4.77 -15.57 -21.89
C VAL A 173 -6.01 -15.68 -22.77
N ALA A 174 -6.70 -16.84 -22.76
CA ALA A 174 -7.91 -17.04 -23.54
C ALA A 174 -9.05 -16.09 -23.13
N ILE A 175 -9.29 -15.93 -21.82
CA ILE A 175 -10.30 -15.02 -21.28
C ILE A 175 -9.92 -13.57 -21.63
N ARG A 176 -8.69 -13.14 -21.37
CA ARG A 176 -8.25 -11.78 -21.73
C ARG A 176 -8.40 -11.51 -23.22
N LYS A 177 -8.03 -12.45 -24.09
CA LYS A 177 -8.18 -12.32 -25.54
C LYS A 177 -9.66 -12.23 -25.97
N ALA A 178 -10.53 -13.01 -25.34
CA ALA A 178 -11.98 -12.93 -25.58
C ALA A 178 -12.57 -11.58 -25.08
N LEU A 179 -11.99 -11.04 -24.02
CA LEU A 179 -12.42 -9.80 -23.38
C LEU A 179 -11.78 -8.55 -23.96
N GLU A 180 -10.62 -8.62 -24.60
CA GLU A 180 -9.93 -7.45 -25.17
C GLU A 180 -10.82 -6.61 -26.11
N PRO A 181 -11.52 -7.18 -27.11
CA PRO A 181 -12.46 -6.42 -27.93
C PRO A 181 -13.72 -5.97 -27.16
N ASN A 182 -13.91 -6.50 -25.95
CA ASN A 182 -15.10 -6.36 -25.11
C ASN A 182 -14.79 -5.80 -23.71
N VAL A 183 -13.65 -5.14 -23.46
CA VAL A 183 -13.33 -4.64 -22.10
C VAL A 183 -14.35 -3.58 -21.71
N SER A 184 -14.77 -2.75 -22.67
CA SER A 184 -15.87 -1.81 -22.52
C SER A 184 -17.18 -2.50 -22.14
N ASN A 185 -17.44 -3.68 -22.71
CA ASN A 185 -18.58 -4.52 -22.37
C ASN A 185 -18.46 -5.01 -20.91
N LEU A 186 -17.33 -5.60 -20.49
CA LEU A 186 -17.15 -6.01 -19.09
C LEU A 186 -17.29 -4.85 -18.10
N LEU A 187 -16.82 -3.65 -18.47
CA LEU A 187 -16.99 -2.44 -17.67
C LEU A 187 -18.47 -2.05 -17.55
N VAL A 188 -19.24 -2.13 -18.64
CA VAL A 188 -20.71 -1.95 -18.61
C VAL A 188 -21.35 -2.98 -17.66
N ALA A 189 -20.94 -4.25 -17.69
CA ALA A 189 -21.39 -5.27 -16.72
C ALA A 189 -21.16 -4.86 -15.27
N ALA A 190 -19.93 -4.42 -14.99
CA ALA A 190 -19.53 -4.04 -13.65
C ALA A 190 -20.38 -2.86 -13.19
N ASN A 191 -20.56 -1.85 -14.05
CA ASN A 191 -21.37 -0.68 -13.73
C ASN A 191 -22.86 -0.99 -13.58
N ASP A 192 -23.43 -1.90 -14.37
CA ASP A 192 -24.81 -2.36 -14.17
C ASP A 192 -24.99 -3.00 -12.78
N LEU A 193 -24.04 -3.84 -12.37
CA LEU A 193 -24.04 -4.44 -11.03
C LEU A 193 -23.88 -3.39 -9.93
N LEU A 194 -22.95 -2.44 -10.08
CA LEU A 194 -22.72 -1.36 -9.12
C LEU A 194 -23.94 -0.44 -9.00
N TYR A 195 -24.60 -0.13 -10.12
CA TYR A 195 -25.83 0.67 -10.12
C TYR A 195 -26.98 -0.05 -9.38
N GLU A 196 -27.17 -1.34 -9.65
CA GLU A 196 -28.16 -2.15 -8.93
C GLU A 196 -27.83 -2.21 -7.43
N ALA A 197 -26.57 -2.39 -7.06
CA ALA A 197 -26.09 -2.39 -5.68
C ALA A 197 -26.41 -1.07 -4.97
N VAL A 198 -25.99 0.07 -5.54
CA VAL A 198 -26.22 1.41 -4.98
C VAL A 198 -27.72 1.67 -4.80
N THR A 199 -28.54 1.32 -5.80
CA THR A 199 -29.99 1.47 -5.74
C THR A 199 -30.59 0.71 -4.55
N ARG A 200 -30.21 -0.57 -4.38
CA ARG A 200 -30.70 -1.39 -3.26
C ARG A 200 -30.18 -0.90 -1.90
N LEU A 201 -28.93 -0.45 -1.82
CA LEU A 201 -28.33 0.07 -0.59
C LEU A 201 -29.01 1.37 -0.14
N ARG A 202 -29.35 2.27 -1.08
CA ARG A 202 -30.09 3.50 -0.78
C ARG A 202 -31.47 3.23 -0.19
N LEU A 203 -32.18 2.21 -0.69
CA LEU A 203 -33.46 1.77 -0.10
C LEU A 203 -33.31 1.27 1.34
N LYS A 204 -32.11 0.86 1.75
CA LYS A 204 -31.78 0.44 3.13
C LYS A 204 -31.16 1.55 3.97
N GLY A 205 -31.23 2.80 3.52
CA GLY A 205 -30.77 3.97 4.28
C GLY A 205 -29.25 4.16 4.28
N TYR A 206 -28.50 3.50 3.39
CA TYR A 206 -27.12 3.90 3.10
C TYR A 206 -27.12 5.07 2.12
N ARG A 207 -26.14 5.97 2.23
CA ARG A 207 -26.00 7.07 1.26
C ARG A 207 -25.50 6.57 -0.09
N ASP A 208 -24.42 5.79 -0.07
CA ASP A 208 -23.83 5.23 -1.28
C ASP A 208 -22.96 4.00 -0.97
N LEU A 209 -22.38 3.43 -2.03
CA LEU A 209 -21.35 2.39 -2.03
C LEU A 209 -19.96 3.02 -2.18
N VAL A 210 -19.02 2.63 -1.30
CA VAL A 210 -17.59 2.93 -1.43
C VAL A 210 -16.83 1.62 -1.58
N LEU A 211 -16.03 1.51 -2.63
CA LEU A 211 -15.07 0.42 -2.80
C LEU A 211 -13.71 0.86 -2.31
N ILE A 212 -13.04 0.04 -1.50
CA ILE A 212 -11.64 0.21 -1.14
C ILE A 212 -10.87 -0.98 -1.69
N VAL A 213 -10.06 -0.72 -2.72
CA VAL A 213 -9.22 -1.72 -3.40
C VAL A 213 -7.79 -1.55 -2.92
N ASP A 214 -7.42 -2.35 -1.93
CA ASP A 214 -6.09 -2.33 -1.31
C ASP A 214 -5.10 -3.23 -2.06
N ASN A 215 -3.81 -3.08 -1.75
CA ASN A 215 -2.69 -3.87 -2.27
C ASN A 215 -2.42 -3.81 -3.79
N LEU A 216 -3.06 -2.92 -4.55
CA LEU A 216 -2.65 -2.62 -5.93
C LEU A 216 -1.27 -1.95 -6.00
N ASP A 217 -0.78 -1.37 -4.89
CA ASP A 217 0.60 -0.89 -4.76
C ASP A 217 1.65 -2.02 -4.70
N ARG A 218 1.22 -3.30 -4.67
CA ARG A 218 2.09 -4.48 -4.69
C ARG A 218 2.31 -5.07 -6.07
N ILE A 219 1.69 -4.50 -7.11
CA ILE A 219 1.99 -4.85 -8.50
C ILE A 219 3.50 -4.76 -8.71
N VAL A 220 4.07 -5.74 -9.41
CA VAL A 220 5.52 -5.76 -9.65
C VAL A 220 5.85 -4.74 -10.72
N LEU A 221 6.69 -3.76 -10.39
CA LEU A 221 7.26 -2.82 -11.35
C LEU A 221 8.16 -3.55 -12.35
N ARG A 222 7.73 -3.62 -13.60
CA ARG A 222 8.51 -4.17 -14.71
C ARG A 222 8.07 -3.57 -16.03
N ASP A 223 8.97 -3.50 -16.99
CA ASP A 223 8.62 -3.15 -18.36
C ASP A 223 7.75 -4.24 -18.97
N LEU A 224 6.77 -3.83 -19.77
CA LEU A 224 5.96 -4.75 -20.57
C LEU A 224 6.60 -4.90 -21.95
N PRO A 225 6.74 -6.14 -22.46
CA PRO A 225 7.20 -6.36 -23.82
C PRO A 225 6.32 -5.62 -24.83
N ASP A 226 6.94 -5.01 -25.84
CA ASP A 226 6.25 -4.33 -26.95
C ASP A 226 5.28 -3.21 -26.53
N SER A 227 5.47 -2.62 -25.34
CA SER A 227 4.63 -1.55 -24.80
C SER A 227 5.48 -0.37 -24.33
N PRO A 228 5.03 0.90 -24.54
CA PRO A 228 5.69 2.08 -23.98
C PRO A 228 5.38 2.29 -22.49
N PHE A 229 4.67 1.36 -21.86
CA PHE A 229 4.25 1.40 -20.47
C PHE A 229 4.88 0.25 -19.68
N ASN A 230 5.34 0.54 -18.46
CA ASN A 230 5.55 -0.51 -17.46
C ASN A 230 4.20 -1.00 -16.90
N THR A 231 4.22 -2.08 -16.12
CA THR A 231 3.04 -2.67 -15.48
C THR A 231 2.19 -1.68 -14.69
N HIS A 232 2.81 -0.73 -13.98
CA HIS A 232 2.06 0.24 -13.18
C HIS A 232 1.35 1.25 -14.08
N GLU A 233 2.06 1.78 -15.08
CA GLU A 233 1.51 2.72 -16.04
C GLU A 233 0.45 2.08 -16.92
N HIS A 234 0.59 0.79 -17.24
CA HIS A 234 -0.42 0.06 -17.99
C HIS A 234 -1.77 0.07 -17.28
N LEU A 235 -1.81 -0.27 -15.98
CA LEU A 235 -3.07 -0.29 -15.25
C LEU A 235 -3.63 1.12 -14.98
N PHE A 236 -2.81 2.06 -14.52
CA PHE A 236 -3.32 3.34 -14.04
C PHE A 236 -3.34 4.46 -15.08
N ILE A 237 -2.60 4.34 -16.18
CA ILE A 237 -2.55 5.35 -17.24
C ILE A 237 -3.20 4.81 -18.51
N ASN A 238 -2.68 3.70 -19.06
CA ASN A 238 -3.23 3.11 -20.29
C ASN A 238 -4.66 2.59 -20.10
N ARG A 239 -4.92 1.89 -18.98
CA ARG A 239 -6.27 1.44 -18.56
C ARG A 239 -6.97 2.42 -17.61
N GLY A 240 -6.38 3.59 -17.37
CA GLY A 240 -6.85 4.53 -16.37
C GLY A 240 -8.26 5.07 -16.64
N ALA A 241 -8.62 5.28 -17.90
CA ALA A 241 -9.96 5.72 -18.28
C ALA A 241 -11.04 4.70 -17.86
N GLN A 242 -10.75 3.39 -17.97
CA GLN A 242 -11.68 2.36 -17.49
C GLN A 242 -11.80 2.38 -15.96
N LEU A 243 -10.70 2.55 -15.23
CA LEU A 243 -10.71 2.66 -13.76
C LEU A 243 -11.51 3.87 -13.27
N ALA A 244 -11.42 4.99 -13.99
CA ALA A 244 -12.12 6.23 -13.69
C ALA A 244 -13.65 6.15 -13.92
N GLN A 245 -14.11 5.17 -14.70
CA GLN A 245 -15.51 5.04 -15.15
C GLN A 245 -16.40 4.17 -14.25
N LEU A 246 -15.91 3.66 -13.11
CA LEU A 246 -16.76 2.90 -12.20
C LEU A 246 -17.84 3.77 -11.54
N CYS A 247 -19.10 3.30 -11.57
CA CYS A 247 -20.28 4.06 -11.14
C CYS A 247 -20.52 4.08 -9.62
N CYS A 248 -19.45 4.04 -8.82
CA CYS A 248 -19.49 4.19 -7.36
C CYS A 248 -18.18 4.84 -6.88
N HIS A 249 -18.12 5.31 -5.64
CA HIS A 249 -16.86 5.83 -5.11
C HIS A 249 -15.83 4.71 -5.00
N VAL A 250 -14.60 4.95 -5.43
CA VAL A 250 -13.51 3.97 -5.33
C VAL A 250 -12.26 4.61 -4.76
N VAL A 251 -11.62 3.94 -3.82
CA VAL A 251 -10.26 4.24 -3.34
C VAL A 251 -9.34 3.12 -3.80
N TYR A 252 -8.43 3.43 -4.73
CA TYR A 252 -7.40 2.52 -5.21
C TYR A 252 -6.08 2.82 -4.52
N THR A 253 -5.42 1.80 -3.96
CA THR A 253 -3.99 1.98 -3.62
C THR A 253 -3.17 2.16 -4.89
N LEU A 254 -2.25 3.12 -4.90
CA LEU A 254 -1.40 3.45 -6.04
C LEU A 254 0.07 3.11 -5.71
N PRO A 255 0.79 2.38 -6.58
CA PRO A 255 2.24 2.24 -6.44
C PRO A 255 2.93 3.60 -6.40
N ILE A 256 3.77 3.83 -5.39
CA ILE A 256 4.43 5.13 -5.20
C ILE A 256 5.31 5.54 -6.39
N SER A 257 5.79 4.56 -7.16
CA SER A 257 6.57 4.82 -8.37
C SER A 257 5.81 5.68 -9.39
N LEU A 258 4.47 5.61 -9.46
CA LEU A 258 3.69 6.42 -10.40
C LEU A 258 3.58 7.89 -9.98
N VAL A 259 3.64 8.17 -8.68
CA VAL A 259 3.64 9.54 -8.15
C VAL A 259 4.91 10.28 -8.59
N PHE A 260 6.02 9.55 -8.69
CA PHE A 260 7.33 10.07 -9.09
C PHE A 260 7.71 9.69 -10.53
N SER A 261 6.75 9.27 -11.34
CA SER A 261 6.97 9.02 -12.78
C SER A 261 6.90 10.33 -13.56
N PRO A 262 7.64 10.48 -14.67
CA PRO A 262 7.43 11.56 -15.62
C PRO A 262 5.98 11.67 -16.14
N LYS A 263 5.21 10.58 -16.06
CA LYS A 263 3.79 10.51 -16.46
C LYS A 263 2.82 10.81 -15.31
N ALA A 264 3.27 11.26 -14.13
CA ALA A 264 2.42 11.50 -12.97
C ALA A 264 1.26 12.48 -13.24
N THR A 265 1.46 13.50 -14.09
CA THR A 265 0.40 14.45 -14.47
C THR A 265 -0.73 13.79 -15.27
N ALA A 266 -0.47 12.68 -15.96
CA ALA A 266 -1.49 11.91 -16.65
C ALA A 266 -2.52 11.33 -15.67
N LEU A 267 -2.13 10.99 -14.44
CA LEU A 267 -3.05 10.54 -13.40
C LEU A 267 -4.11 11.61 -13.10
N VAL A 268 -3.71 12.88 -12.99
CA VAL A 268 -4.64 13.98 -12.74
C VAL A 268 -5.61 14.15 -13.91
N ASN A 269 -5.11 14.04 -15.14
CA ASN A 269 -5.94 14.15 -16.34
C ASN A 269 -6.97 13.03 -16.45
N VAL A 270 -6.61 11.82 -16.00
CA VAL A 270 -7.48 10.63 -16.06
C VAL A 270 -8.50 10.62 -14.93
N PHE A 271 -8.08 10.87 -13.70
CA PHE A 271 -8.90 10.71 -12.50
C PHE A 271 -9.52 12.02 -12.00
N GLY A 272 -9.15 13.17 -12.59
CA GLY A 272 -9.65 14.49 -12.20
C GLY A 272 -9.16 14.98 -10.83
N ARG A 273 -8.25 14.24 -10.18
CA ARG A 273 -7.73 14.51 -8.84
C ARG A 273 -6.26 14.10 -8.76
N ARG A 274 -5.50 14.81 -7.91
CA ARG A 274 -4.14 14.39 -7.53
C ARG A 274 -4.19 13.13 -6.65
N PRO A 275 -3.19 12.25 -6.73
CA PRO A 275 -3.04 11.19 -5.75
C PRO A 275 -2.90 11.75 -4.34
N ASP A 276 -3.63 11.14 -3.40
CA ASP A 276 -3.53 11.39 -1.97
C ASP A 276 -2.33 10.56 -1.46
N VAL A 277 -1.18 11.20 -1.24
CA VAL A 277 0.07 10.53 -0.87
C VAL A 277 0.22 10.50 0.64
N LEU A 278 0.27 9.31 1.25
CA LEU A 278 0.55 9.12 2.67
C LEU A 278 2.06 9.23 2.93
N PRO A 279 2.55 10.31 3.59
CA PRO A 279 3.97 10.52 3.79
C PRO A 279 4.56 9.60 4.87
N MET A 280 5.89 9.58 4.93
CA MET A 280 6.64 8.92 6.00
C MET A 280 6.42 9.61 7.35
N VAL A 281 6.58 8.86 8.46
CA VAL A 281 6.64 9.47 9.78
C VAL A 281 7.91 10.31 9.83
N LYS A 282 7.76 11.62 9.94
CA LYS A 282 8.85 12.58 9.93
C LYS A 282 9.68 12.47 11.21
N ILE A 283 10.76 11.70 11.16
CA ILE A 283 11.71 11.56 12.26
C ILE A 283 12.97 12.41 12.08
N LEU A 284 13.10 13.10 10.95
CA LEU A 284 14.24 13.94 10.60
C LEU A 284 13.77 15.31 10.12
N GLN A 285 14.60 16.31 10.40
CA GLN A 285 14.53 17.63 9.83
C GLN A 285 15.48 17.74 8.62
N ARG A 286 15.25 18.75 7.78
CA ARG A 286 16.01 18.92 6.52
C ARG A 286 17.49 19.26 6.78
N ASP A 287 17.81 19.81 7.93
CA ASP A 287 19.19 20.06 8.39
C ASP A 287 19.88 18.81 8.94
N GLY A 288 19.18 17.67 8.95
CA GLY A 288 19.69 16.39 9.41
C GLY A 288 19.55 16.14 10.91
N HIS A 289 18.99 17.08 11.67
CA HIS A 289 18.66 16.85 13.09
C HIS A 289 17.42 15.97 13.24
N ASP A 290 17.29 15.30 14.38
CA ASP A 290 16.09 14.53 14.70
C ASP A 290 14.87 15.45 14.79
N ASP A 291 13.73 14.96 14.31
CA ASP A 291 12.45 15.55 14.67
C ASP A 291 11.94 14.87 15.96
N PRO A 292 11.92 15.58 17.11
CA PRO A 292 11.61 14.96 18.39
C PRO A 292 10.16 14.47 18.46
N VAL A 293 9.22 15.13 17.76
CA VAL A 293 7.80 14.77 17.79
C VAL A 293 7.57 13.48 17.01
N GLY A 294 8.17 13.36 15.81
CA GLY A 294 8.08 12.13 15.03
C GLY A 294 8.88 10.98 15.63
N LEU A 295 10.04 11.24 16.23
CA LEU A 295 10.79 10.21 16.95
C LEU A 295 9.96 9.69 18.14
N GLU A 296 9.30 10.57 18.88
CA GLU A 296 8.38 10.17 19.94
C GLU A 296 7.19 9.35 19.41
N ALA A 297 6.62 9.69 18.25
CA ALA A 297 5.57 8.87 17.64
C ALA A 297 6.08 7.45 17.30
N MET A 298 7.32 7.32 16.83
CA MET A 298 7.94 6.00 16.60
C MET A 298 8.20 5.26 17.91
N ARG A 299 8.65 5.94 18.97
CA ARG A 299 8.80 5.33 20.31
C ARG A 299 7.46 4.85 20.85
N ALA A 300 6.43 5.67 20.76
CA ALA A 300 5.07 5.33 21.18
C ALA A 300 4.56 4.07 20.47
N MET A 301 4.87 3.89 19.17
CA MET A 301 4.53 2.67 18.45
C MET A 301 5.21 1.43 19.04
N VAL A 302 6.48 1.54 19.45
CA VAL A 302 7.20 0.44 20.11
C VAL A 302 6.62 0.19 21.50
N ARG A 303 6.36 1.24 22.28
CA ARG A 303 5.78 1.14 23.62
C ARG A 303 4.43 0.43 23.62
N GLN A 304 3.54 0.73 22.67
CA GLN A 304 2.26 0.03 22.61
C GLN A 304 2.40 -1.46 22.24
N ARG A 305 3.45 -1.83 21.49
CA ARG A 305 3.76 -3.23 21.21
C ARG A 305 4.34 -3.94 22.44
N LEU A 306 5.15 -3.24 23.23
CA LEU A 306 5.64 -3.71 24.52
C LEU A 306 4.49 -3.94 25.51
N VAL A 307 3.55 -2.99 25.59
CA VAL A 307 2.31 -3.13 26.40
C VAL A 307 1.51 -4.35 25.94
N ALA A 308 1.26 -4.50 24.62
CA ALA A 308 0.57 -5.66 24.07
C ALA A 308 1.32 -6.98 24.32
N ALA A 309 2.65 -6.94 24.38
CA ALA A 309 3.50 -8.08 24.70
C ALA A 309 3.61 -8.35 26.21
N GLN A 310 3.08 -7.47 27.07
CA GLN A 310 3.26 -7.49 28.52
C GLN A 310 4.74 -7.45 28.92
N ALA A 311 5.56 -6.75 28.14
CA ALA A 311 6.99 -6.55 28.39
C ALA A 311 7.21 -5.13 28.95
N PRO A 312 7.72 -4.97 30.18
CA PRO A 312 8.04 -3.65 30.72
C PRO A 312 9.11 -2.95 29.88
N GLU A 313 8.92 -1.68 29.54
CA GLU A 313 9.87 -0.91 28.70
C GLU A 313 11.27 -0.87 29.31
N VAL A 314 11.36 -0.66 30.63
CA VAL A 314 12.62 -0.67 31.39
C VAL A 314 13.39 -1.98 31.33
N ALA A 315 12.71 -3.08 30.98
CA ALA A 315 13.31 -4.39 30.81
C ALA A 315 13.52 -4.73 29.33
N ALA A 316 12.92 -3.98 28.40
CA ALA A 316 12.90 -4.28 26.98
C ALA A 316 14.15 -3.79 26.24
N PHE A 317 14.69 -2.64 26.63
CA PHE A 317 15.90 -2.06 26.07
C PHE A 317 16.92 -1.78 27.18
N ASP A 318 18.20 -1.86 26.86
CA ASP A 318 19.28 -1.53 27.81
C ASP A 318 19.32 -0.04 28.15
N THR A 319 19.00 0.81 27.18
CA THR A 319 18.94 2.27 27.32
C THR A 319 17.87 2.87 26.41
N GLU A 320 17.40 4.08 26.72
CA GLU A 320 16.52 4.84 25.83
C GLU A 320 17.20 5.20 24.49
N ASP A 321 18.52 5.44 24.49
CA ASP A 321 19.27 5.70 23.24
C ASP A 321 19.24 4.49 22.28
N THR A 322 19.18 3.26 22.79
CA THR A 322 19.00 2.07 21.95
C THR A 322 17.64 2.05 21.26
N LEU A 323 16.58 2.46 21.96
CA LEU A 323 15.25 2.63 21.37
C LEU A 323 15.25 3.76 20.34
N ASP A 324 15.81 4.91 20.68
CA ASP A 324 15.95 6.04 19.74
C ASP A 324 16.72 5.62 18.49
N TYR A 325 17.79 4.84 18.64
CA TYR A 325 18.59 4.36 17.52
C TYR A 325 17.80 3.45 16.58
N VAL A 326 17.05 2.46 17.08
CA VAL A 326 16.23 1.62 16.19
C VAL A 326 15.14 2.44 15.49
N CYS A 327 14.55 3.43 16.18
CA CYS A 327 13.61 4.37 15.58
C CYS A 327 14.25 5.20 14.47
N ARG A 328 15.44 5.78 14.70
CA ARG A 328 16.23 6.52 13.69
C ARG A 328 16.56 5.64 12.49
N MET A 329 17.08 4.44 12.72
CA MET A 329 17.49 3.53 11.63
C MET A 329 16.33 3.01 10.79
N SER A 330 15.09 3.10 11.27
CA SER A 330 13.91 2.79 10.47
C SER A 330 13.59 3.83 9.39
N GLY A 331 14.12 5.06 9.49
CA GLY A 331 13.78 6.15 8.58
C GLY A 331 12.32 6.62 8.71
N GLY A 332 11.66 6.39 9.85
CA GLY A 332 10.23 6.67 9.98
C GLY A 332 9.34 5.67 9.21
N HIS A 333 9.94 4.61 8.63
CA HIS A 333 9.19 3.56 7.93
C HIS A 333 8.66 2.55 8.93
N VAL A 334 7.33 2.50 9.09
CA VAL A 334 6.67 1.62 10.07
C VAL A 334 7.12 0.17 9.88
N ARG A 335 7.05 -0.38 8.66
CA ARG A 335 7.49 -1.76 8.41
C ARG A 335 8.98 -1.98 8.71
N ASN A 336 9.88 -1.04 8.40
CA ASN A 336 11.30 -1.24 8.72
C ASN A 336 11.53 -1.24 10.23
N LEU A 337 10.84 -0.37 10.98
CA LEU A 337 10.89 -0.38 12.45
C LEU A 337 10.52 -1.76 13.00
N LEU A 338 9.40 -2.31 12.53
CA LEU A 338 8.91 -3.62 12.99
C LEU A 338 9.84 -4.77 12.61
N ILE A 339 10.39 -4.75 11.39
CA ILE A 339 11.38 -5.73 10.93
C ILE A 339 12.64 -5.64 11.80
N LEU A 340 13.17 -4.43 12.03
CA LEU A 340 14.36 -4.23 12.85
C LEU A 340 14.15 -4.80 14.25
N ILE A 341 13.05 -4.46 14.93
CA ILE A 341 12.75 -4.98 16.27
C ILE A 341 12.65 -6.51 16.27
N ARG A 342 11.94 -7.12 15.31
CA ARG A 342 11.85 -8.59 15.20
C ARG A 342 13.21 -9.24 14.99
N THR A 343 14.00 -8.69 14.08
CA THR A 343 15.35 -9.19 13.79
C THR A 343 16.24 -9.07 15.04
N THR A 344 16.20 -7.93 15.74
CA THR A 344 16.91 -7.75 17.01
C THR A 344 16.46 -8.77 18.06
N CYS A 345 15.16 -9.06 18.16
CA CYS A 345 14.65 -10.09 19.08
C CYS A 345 15.25 -11.48 18.77
N THR A 346 15.28 -11.86 17.49
CA THR A 346 15.87 -13.14 17.05
C THR A 346 17.36 -13.23 17.36
N ILE A 347 18.11 -12.14 17.15
CA ILE A 347 19.55 -12.08 17.40
C ILE A 347 19.84 -12.14 18.91
N ALA A 348 19.08 -11.37 19.71
CA ALA A 348 19.30 -11.25 21.15
C ALA A 348 18.92 -12.52 21.92
N GLY A 349 17.83 -13.19 21.53
CA GLY A 349 17.32 -14.40 22.20
C GLY A 349 16.69 -14.17 23.57
N ALA A 350 17.02 -13.08 24.26
CA ALA A 350 16.41 -12.61 25.50
C ALA A 350 16.42 -11.08 25.59
N LEU A 351 15.55 -10.54 26.45
CA LEU A 351 15.59 -9.13 26.83
C LEU A 351 16.69 -8.87 27.89
N PRO A 352 17.25 -7.65 27.97
CA PRO A 352 16.96 -6.47 27.15
C PRO A 352 17.60 -6.52 25.75
N LEU A 353 16.99 -5.83 24.79
CA LEU A 353 17.58 -5.56 23.48
C LEU A 353 18.66 -4.49 23.63
N THR A 354 19.91 -4.86 23.33
CA THR A 354 21.07 -3.98 23.48
C THR A 354 21.41 -3.26 22.18
N ARG A 355 22.17 -2.16 22.29
CA ARG A 355 22.72 -1.44 21.13
C ARG A 355 23.45 -2.37 20.16
N HIS A 356 24.23 -3.32 20.69
CA HIS A 356 24.97 -4.29 19.90
C HIS A 356 24.05 -5.15 19.00
N TYR A 357 22.95 -5.67 19.54
CA TYR A 357 22.01 -6.48 18.76
C TYR A 357 21.23 -5.66 17.73
N VAL A 358 20.89 -4.40 18.06
CA VAL A 358 20.24 -3.49 17.11
C VAL A 358 21.17 -3.20 15.94
N GLU A 359 22.45 -2.91 16.19
CA GLU A 359 23.44 -2.67 15.13
C GLU A 359 23.62 -3.89 14.22
N GLN A 360 23.56 -5.11 14.76
CA GLN A 360 23.59 -6.32 13.93
C GLN A 360 22.35 -6.42 13.02
N ALA A 361 21.14 -6.15 13.55
CA ALA A 361 19.91 -6.13 12.77
C ALA A 361 19.95 -5.06 11.65
N VAL A 362 20.45 -3.87 11.98
CA VAL A 362 20.64 -2.76 11.05
C VAL A 362 21.61 -3.15 9.94
N ARG A 363 22.76 -3.76 10.26
CA ARG A 363 23.70 -4.27 9.23
C ARG A 363 23.04 -5.26 8.28
N GLY A 364 22.17 -6.13 8.79
CA GLY A 364 21.37 -7.03 7.95
C GLY A 364 20.53 -6.26 6.92
N LEU A 365 19.75 -5.29 7.39
CA LEU A 365 18.94 -4.43 6.53
C LEU A 365 19.79 -3.62 5.53
N SER A 366 20.92 -3.06 5.96
CA SER A 366 21.87 -2.34 5.12
C SER A 366 22.42 -3.22 3.99
N ASN A 367 22.79 -4.47 4.30
CA ASN A 367 23.28 -5.42 3.31
C ASN A 367 22.21 -5.77 2.27
N ASP A 368 20.94 -5.85 2.67
CA ASP A 368 19.83 -6.07 1.73
C ASP A 368 19.67 -4.89 0.77
N PHE A 369 19.76 -3.65 1.28
CA PHE A 369 19.82 -2.47 0.42
C PHE A 369 21.04 -2.48 -0.51
N GLU A 370 22.23 -2.79 -0.01
CA GLU A 370 23.44 -2.81 -0.82
C GLU A 370 23.34 -3.83 -1.98
N ARG A 371 22.74 -5.01 -1.73
CA ARG A 371 22.46 -6.00 -2.79
C ARG A 371 21.47 -5.49 -3.83
N ALA A 372 20.46 -4.72 -3.42
CA ALA A 372 19.50 -4.11 -4.33
C ALA A 372 20.14 -2.96 -5.14
N LEU A 373 21.07 -2.21 -4.53
CA LEU A 373 21.87 -1.16 -5.15
C LEU A 373 23.04 -1.75 -5.94
N ASN A 374 22.73 -2.65 -6.87
CA ASN A 374 23.70 -3.47 -7.60
C ASN A 374 24.46 -2.76 -8.73
N ARG A 375 24.26 -1.45 -8.91
CA ARG A 375 24.95 -0.63 -9.92
C ARG A 375 25.65 0.57 -9.27
N PRO A 376 26.88 0.92 -9.70
CA PRO A 376 27.59 2.09 -9.18
C PRO A 376 26.81 3.40 -9.32
N GLU A 377 26.05 3.57 -10.40
CA GLU A 377 25.28 4.80 -10.66
C GLU A 377 24.31 5.14 -9.51
N PHE A 378 23.74 4.14 -8.84
CA PHE A 378 22.84 4.39 -7.71
C PHE A 378 23.53 5.15 -6.58
N PHE A 379 24.79 4.83 -6.27
CA PHE A 379 25.54 5.51 -5.21
C PHE A 379 25.96 6.94 -5.59
N GLU A 380 26.02 7.26 -6.89
CA GLU A 380 26.19 8.64 -7.36
C GLU A 380 24.93 9.46 -7.12
N VAL A 381 23.78 8.93 -7.54
CA VAL A 381 22.46 9.55 -7.33
C VAL A 381 22.18 9.73 -5.84
N LEU A 382 22.41 8.70 -5.03
CA LEU A 382 22.21 8.77 -3.57
C LEU A 382 23.09 9.84 -2.91
N ARG A 383 24.35 10.01 -3.35
CA ARG A 383 25.22 11.09 -2.83
C ARG A 383 24.69 12.48 -3.20
N GLN A 384 24.13 12.64 -4.39
CA GLN A 384 23.50 13.90 -4.79
C GLN A 384 22.25 14.19 -3.95
N ILE A 385 21.42 13.18 -3.67
CA ILE A 385 20.24 13.30 -2.82
C ILE A 385 20.63 13.63 -1.38
N ASP A 386 21.64 12.95 -0.80
CA ASP A 386 22.10 13.20 0.58
C ASP A 386 22.63 14.63 0.77
N GLN A 387 23.18 15.24 -0.29
CA GLN A 387 23.69 16.62 -0.27
C GLN A 387 22.61 17.68 -0.53
N SER A 388 21.70 17.42 -1.48
CA SER A 388 20.73 18.42 -1.96
C SER A 388 19.37 18.34 -1.26
N HIS A 389 19.06 17.19 -0.65
CA HIS A 389 17.74 16.83 -0.14
C HIS A 389 16.63 16.87 -1.22
N ALA A 390 17.01 16.73 -2.48
CA ALA A 390 16.15 16.80 -3.65
C ALA A 390 16.42 15.61 -4.58
N LEU A 391 15.41 15.21 -5.35
CA LEU A 391 15.58 14.27 -6.45
C LEU A 391 16.30 14.97 -7.62
N PRO A 392 17.38 14.41 -8.18
CA PRO A 392 18.14 15.03 -9.26
C PRO A 392 17.44 14.95 -10.63
N GLY A 393 16.29 14.27 -10.74
CA GLY A 393 15.61 14.02 -12.02
C GLY A 393 16.28 12.90 -12.81
N SER A 394 16.85 11.91 -12.13
CA SER A 394 17.51 10.76 -12.78
C SER A 394 16.53 9.65 -13.11
N ASP A 395 16.89 8.79 -14.07
CA ASP A 395 16.12 7.58 -14.39
C ASP A 395 16.00 6.60 -13.20
N SER A 396 16.83 6.77 -12.16
CA SER A 396 16.82 5.92 -10.96
C SER A 396 15.90 6.43 -9.85
N ASP A 397 15.44 7.69 -9.89
CA ASP A 397 14.74 8.33 -8.78
C ASP A 397 13.48 7.54 -8.38
N GLN A 398 12.70 7.15 -9.38
CA GLN A 398 11.50 6.34 -9.23
C GLN A 398 11.79 5.00 -8.52
N LEU A 399 12.85 4.31 -8.94
CA LEU A 399 13.24 3.01 -8.40
C LEU A 399 13.76 3.14 -6.95
N LEU A 400 14.53 4.18 -6.66
CA LEU A 400 15.10 4.42 -5.32
C LEU A 400 14.02 4.77 -4.27
N LEU A 401 12.93 5.43 -4.67
CA LEU A 401 11.76 5.66 -3.82
C LEU A 401 10.93 4.36 -3.66
N TYR A 402 10.76 3.63 -4.75
CA TYR A 402 10.02 2.37 -4.77
C TYR A 402 10.67 1.31 -3.86
N ASN A 403 12.01 1.20 -3.86
CA ASN A 403 12.74 0.22 -3.07
C ASN A 403 13.12 0.70 -1.65
N LEU A 404 12.70 1.90 -1.23
CA LEU A 404 12.95 2.52 0.09
C LEU A 404 14.41 2.95 0.34
N SER A 405 15.28 2.99 -0.69
CA SER A 405 16.63 3.55 -0.54
C SER A 405 16.60 5.06 -0.31
N VAL A 406 15.56 5.71 -0.83
CA VAL A 406 15.23 7.13 -0.60
C VAL A 406 13.83 7.21 0.00
N LEU A 407 13.66 8.14 0.94
CA LEU A 407 12.43 8.37 1.68
C LEU A 407 11.95 9.81 1.45
N GLU A 408 10.66 9.98 1.23
CA GLU A 408 10.01 11.29 1.15
C GLU A 408 9.52 11.73 2.54
N TYR A 409 9.89 12.94 2.94
CA TYR A 409 9.37 13.61 4.13
C TYR A 409 8.66 14.91 3.76
N LEU A 410 7.64 15.28 4.53
CA LEU A 410 6.85 16.49 4.31
C LEU A 410 6.92 17.41 5.53
N ASN A 411 7.64 18.54 5.38
CA ASN A 411 7.88 19.55 6.43
C ASN A 411 7.48 20.95 5.90
N GLY A 412 6.22 21.10 5.50
CA GLY A 412 5.81 22.18 4.60
C GLY A 412 6.07 21.78 3.15
N ALA A 413 7.31 21.94 2.67
CA ALA A 413 7.72 21.44 1.36
C ALA A 413 8.20 19.98 1.42
N ALA A 414 7.91 19.21 0.37
CA ALA A 414 8.44 17.86 0.22
C ALA A 414 9.97 17.91 0.03
N TRP A 415 10.67 16.99 0.67
CA TRP A 415 12.11 16.80 0.54
C TRP A 415 12.47 15.33 0.73
N TYR A 416 13.68 14.97 0.30
CA TYR A 416 14.08 13.57 0.19
C TYR A 416 15.34 13.31 1.00
N ALA A 417 15.37 12.17 1.67
CA ALA A 417 16.55 11.72 2.40
C ALA A 417 16.93 10.31 1.97
N VAL A 418 18.24 10.05 1.93
CA VAL A 418 18.72 8.68 1.84
C VAL A 418 18.34 7.95 3.13
N ASN A 419 17.80 6.74 2.99
CA ASN A 419 17.41 5.92 4.11
C ASN A 419 18.59 5.74 5.09
N PRO A 420 18.41 5.95 6.41
CA PRO A 420 19.49 5.82 7.38
C PRO A 420 20.25 4.49 7.28
N ALA A 421 19.55 3.37 7.03
CA ALA A 421 20.18 2.07 6.83
C ALA A 421 21.03 1.97 5.55
N VAL A 422 20.80 2.83 4.55
CA VAL A 422 21.67 2.98 3.38
C VAL A 422 22.85 3.90 3.70
N ARG A 423 22.65 4.95 4.52
CA ARG A 423 23.70 5.92 4.89
C ARG A 423 24.88 5.30 5.66
N VAL A 424 24.66 4.19 6.33
CA VAL A 424 25.74 3.47 7.04
C VAL A 424 26.64 2.65 6.11
N LEU A 425 26.28 2.46 4.84
CA LEU A 425 27.09 1.73 3.87
C LEU A 425 28.39 2.48 3.57
N GLU A 426 29.52 1.78 3.60
CA GLU A 426 30.83 2.37 3.31
C GLU A 426 30.89 3.01 1.91
N LYS A 427 30.18 2.44 0.93
CA LYS A 427 30.08 2.96 -0.44
C LYS A 427 29.43 4.34 -0.54
N LEU A 428 28.61 4.73 0.45
CA LEU A 428 28.01 6.07 0.49
C LEU A 428 28.87 7.06 1.29
N GLN A 429 29.75 6.58 2.16
CA GLN A 429 30.62 7.46 2.92
C GLN A 429 31.62 8.15 1.99
N PRO A 430 31.95 9.44 2.24
CA PRO A 430 33.01 10.10 1.48
C PRO A 430 34.31 9.29 1.61
N PRO A 431 35.09 9.13 0.53
CA PRO A 431 36.32 8.36 0.58
C PRO A 431 37.20 8.90 1.71
N LYS A 432 37.61 8.00 2.63
CA LYS A 432 38.52 8.36 3.72
C LYS A 432 39.73 9.02 3.09
N ARG A 433 39.94 10.33 3.34
CA ARG A 433 41.13 11.06 2.87
C ARG A 433 42.33 10.22 3.26
N SER A 434 43.05 9.68 2.27
CA SER A 434 44.29 8.98 2.52
C SER A 434 45.17 9.95 3.29
N ARG A 435 45.60 9.57 4.50
CA ARG A 435 46.64 10.31 5.22
C ARG A 435 47.82 10.37 4.25
N ALA A 436 48.05 11.54 3.66
CA ALA A 436 49.23 11.80 2.86
C ALA A 436 50.42 11.30 3.66
N ARG A 437 51.10 10.27 3.16
CA ARG A 437 52.39 9.86 3.68
C ARG A 437 53.26 11.09 3.58
N ARG A 438 53.54 11.74 4.72
CA ARG A 438 54.66 12.65 4.84
C ARG A 438 55.90 11.82 4.59
N THR A 439 56.38 11.82 3.35
CA THR A 439 57.75 11.45 3.04
C THR A 439 58.65 12.43 3.77
N GLN A 440 59.49 11.89 4.67
CA GLN A 440 60.65 12.57 5.23
C GLN A 440 61.72 12.75 4.15
#